data_AF-A0A659UJY9-F1
#
_entry.id   AF-A0A659UJY9-F1
#
_cell.length_a   1.000
_cell.length_b   1.000
_cell.length_c   1.000
_cell.angle_alpha   90.00
_cell.angle_beta   90.00
_cell.angle_gamma   90.00
#
_symmetry.space_group_name_H-M   'P 1'
#
loop_
_entity.id
_entity.type
_entity.pdbx_description
1 polymer ?
#
loop_
_entity_poly.entity_id
_entity_poly.type
_entity_poly.pdbx_seq_one_letter_code
_entity_poly.pdbx_strand_id
1 'polypeptide(L)'
;VDLERPERVAGLIDFGDALHSVLIAEVAVACAYAILDAEDPIGAAARLAAGFHAEYPLREEELDLLFDLIAMRLITSVTLSAARKDRTADNPYLSISEAPAWRLFRLP
;
A
#
# COMPACT_ATOMS: atom_id res chain seq x y z
N VAL A 1 -0.56 16.04 -13.61
CA VAL A 1 0.36 15.46 -14.62
C VAL A 1 1.06 16.63 -15.31
N ASP A 2 2.39 16.59 -15.44
CA ASP A 2 3.13 17.57 -16.23
C ASP A 2 2.82 17.29 -17.71
N LEU A 3 2.19 18.25 -18.41
CA LEU A 3 1.68 18.05 -19.76
C LEU A 3 2.80 17.85 -20.79
N GLU A 4 4.02 18.30 -20.48
CA GLU A 4 5.19 18.15 -21.34
C GLU A 4 6.03 16.91 -20.98
N ARG A 5 5.89 16.40 -19.75
CA ARG A 5 6.59 15.21 -19.22
C ARG A 5 5.64 14.34 -18.39
N PRO A 6 4.78 13.53 -19.02
CA PRO A 6 3.74 12.78 -18.32
C PRO A 6 4.27 11.77 -17.29
N GLU A 7 5.51 11.34 -17.42
CA GLU A 7 6.23 10.48 -16.46
C GLU A 7 6.67 11.21 -15.18
N ARG A 8 6.72 12.54 -15.20
CA ARG A 8 7.14 13.34 -14.06
C ARG A 8 5.97 13.55 -13.10
N VAL A 9 6.17 13.15 -11.85
CA VAL A 9 5.23 13.45 -10.76
C VAL A 9 5.13 14.97 -10.58
N ALA A 10 3.95 15.52 -10.81
CA ALA A 10 3.67 16.95 -10.73
C ALA A 10 3.06 17.39 -9.38
N GLY A 11 2.64 16.43 -8.54
CA GLY A 11 2.03 16.68 -7.24
C GLY A 11 1.39 15.41 -6.67
N LEU A 12 1.05 15.47 -5.38
CA LEU A 12 0.33 14.43 -4.64
C LEU A 12 -1.02 15.02 -4.18
N ILE A 13 -2.05 14.19 -4.08
CA ILE A 13 -3.40 14.54 -3.64
C ILE A 13 -3.91 13.52 -2.62
N ASP A 14 -5.15 13.68 -2.15
CA ASP A 14 -5.84 12.76 -1.24
C ASP A 14 -5.27 12.72 0.19
N PHE A 15 -5.02 13.89 0.77
CA PHE A 15 -4.57 14.05 2.17
C PHE A 15 -5.72 14.01 3.19
N GLY A 16 -6.92 13.54 2.80
CA GLY A 16 -8.13 13.61 3.63
C GLY A 16 -8.07 12.73 4.88
N ASP A 17 -7.23 11.71 4.88
CA ASP A 17 -6.97 10.79 5.98
C ASP A 17 -5.53 10.88 6.52
N ALA A 18 -4.77 11.91 6.13
CA ALA A 18 -3.41 12.12 6.62
C ALA A 18 -3.41 12.40 8.13
N LEU A 19 -2.48 11.78 8.85
CA LEU A 19 -2.36 11.92 10.31
C LEU A 19 -0.89 11.90 10.76
N HIS A 20 -0.62 12.45 11.94
CA HIS A 20 0.72 12.40 12.53
C HIS A 20 0.95 11.05 13.19
N SER A 21 1.86 10.24 12.63
CA SER A 21 2.11 8.85 13.05
C SER A 21 3.56 8.43 12.80
N VAL A 22 3.83 7.14 13.01
CA VAL A 22 5.10 6.48 12.68
C VAL A 22 5.30 6.43 11.16
N LEU A 23 6.47 6.88 10.71
CA LEU A 23 6.79 7.05 9.28
C LEU A 23 6.69 5.73 8.49
N ILE A 24 7.18 4.63 9.07
CA ILE A 24 7.21 3.33 8.41
C ILE A 24 5.81 2.81 8.00
N ALA A 25 4.74 3.30 8.64
CA ALA A 25 3.38 2.96 8.24
C ALA A 25 3.05 3.45 6.82
N GLU A 26 3.59 4.59 6.38
CA GLU A 26 3.39 5.10 5.02
C GLU A 26 4.08 4.21 3.98
N VAL A 27 5.29 3.72 4.28
CA VAL A 27 6.01 2.76 3.43
C VAL A 27 5.23 1.45 3.36
N ALA A 28 4.69 0.98 4.48
CA ALA A 28 3.87 -0.23 4.53
C ALA A 28 2.57 -0.08 3.71
N VAL A 29 1.90 1.07 3.78
CA VAL A 29 0.72 1.39 2.97
C VAL A 29 1.06 1.39 1.48
N ALA A 30 2.14 2.07 1.09
CA ALA A 30 2.59 2.11 -0.29
C ALA A 30 2.93 0.71 -0.82
N CYS A 31 3.67 -0.08 -0.05
CA CYS A 31 3.98 -1.48 -0.37
C CYS A 31 2.71 -2.31 -0.52
N ALA A 32 1.77 -2.25 0.43
CA ALA A 32 0.55 -3.08 0.41
C ALA A 32 -0.25 -2.95 -0.89
N TYR A 33 -0.31 -1.74 -1.47
CA TYR A 33 -0.97 -1.53 -2.75
C TYR A 33 -0.07 -1.83 -3.95
N ALA A 34 1.23 -1.55 -3.87
CA ALA A 34 2.18 -1.82 -4.95
C ALA A 34 2.38 -3.32 -5.22
N ILE A 35 2.16 -4.19 -4.23
CA ILE A 35 2.33 -5.64 -4.37
C ILE A 35 1.10 -6.38 -4.87
N LEU A 36 -0.06 -5.70 -4.98
CA LEU A 36 -1.29 -6.34 -5.46
C LEU A 36 -1.09 -6.80 -6.91
N ASP A 37 -1.30 -8.10 -7.15
CA ASP A 37 -1.10 -8.75 -8.46
C ASP A 37 0.31 -8.63 -9.05
N ALA A 38 1.31 -8.27 -8.24
CA ALA A 38 2.70 -8.34 -8.63
C ALA A 38 3.17 -9.79 -8.78
N GLU A 39 3.96 -10.08 -9.82
CA GLU A 39 4.56 -11.40 -10.04
C GLU A 39 5.56 -11.78 -8.92
N ASP A 40 6.29 -10.77 -8.43
CA ASP A 40 7.21 -10.87 -7.29
C ASP A 40 6.83 -9.82 -6.22
N PRO A 41 5.86 -10.13 -5.33
CA PRO A 41 5.40 -9.22 -4.29
C PRO A 41 6.51 -8.79 -3.34
N ILE A 42 7.39 -9.72 -2.93
CA ILE A 42 8.45 -9.44 -1.97
C ILE A 42 9.50 -8.53 -2.60
N GLY A 43 9.95 -8.81 -3.82
CA GLY A 43 10.89 -7.92 -4.49
C GLY A 43 10.27 -6.58 -4.87
N ALA A 44 8.97 -6.51 -5.17
CA ALA A 44 8.27 -5.24 -5.38
C ALA A 44 8.27 -4.38 -4.11
N ALA A 45 7.93 -4.95 -2.95
CA ALA A 45 8.02 -4.26 -1.67
C ALA A 45 9.45 -3.84 -1.34
N ALA A 46 10.44 -4.70 -1.56
CA ALA A 46 11.85 -4.40 -1.31
C ALA A 46 12.36 -3.25 -2.19
N ARG A 47 12.01 -3.21 -3.48
CA ARG A 47 12.37 -2.10 -4.39
C ARG A 47 11.75 -0.78 -3.94
N LEU A 48 10.49 -0.80 -3.49
CA LEU A 48 9.82 0.40 -2.97
C LEU A 48 10.50 0.90 -1.69
N ALA A 49 10.74 0.01 -0.73
CA ALA A 49 11.41 0.33 0.53
C ALA A 49 12.84 0.86 0.29
N ALA A 50 13.58 0.26 -0.64
CA ALA A 50 14.92 0.71 -1.02
C ALA A 50 14.89 2.11 -1.67
N GLY A 51 13.92 2.37 -2.55
CA GLY A 51 13.72 3.69 -3.16
C GLY A 51 13.40 4.77 -2.11
N PHE A 52 12.55 4.44 -1.14
CA PHE A 52 12.25 5.34 -0.02
C PHE A 52 13.50 5.58 0.85
N HIS A 53 14.19 4.51 1.26
CA HIS A 53 15.38 4.56 2.10
C HIS A 53 16.50 5.42 1.50
N ALA A 54 16.66 5.39 0.17
CA ALA A 54 17.68 6.19 -0.53
C ALA A 54 17.49 7.71 -0.35
N GLU A 55 16.25 8.18 -0.25
CA GLU A 55 15.91 9.60 -0.06
C GLU A 55 15.71 9.94 1.43
N TYR A 56 15.19 8.99 2.20
CA TYR A 56 14.96 9.12 3.64
C TYR A 56 15.38 7.83 4.36
N PRO A 57 16.57 7.79 4.98
CA PRO A 57 17.10 6.57 5.59
C PRO A 57 16.19 6.03 6.69
N LEU A 58 15.63 4.85 6.41
CA LEU A 58 14.90 4.03 7.38
C LEU A 58 15.88 3.37 8.36
N ARG A 59 15.46 3.22 9.62
CA ARG A 59 16.19 2.47 10.63
C ARG A 59 15.99 0.97 10.47
N GLU A 60 16.89 0.18 11.03
CA GLU A 60 16.80 -1.28 11.04
C GLU A 60 15.51 -1.74 11.73
N GLU A 61 15.17 -1.14 12.87
CA GLU A 61 13.96 -1.50 13.63
C GLU A 61 12.67 -1.13 12.89
N GLU A 62 12.72 -0.15 11.99
CA GLU A 62 11.59 0.17 11.11
C GLU A 62 11.43 -0.90 10.03
N LEU A 63 12.54 -1.35 9.43
CA LEU A 63 12.53 -2.40 8.41
C LEU A 63 12.06 -3.75 8.98
N ASP A 64 12.44 -4.07 10.21
CA ASP A 64 12.00 -5.29 10.91
C ASP A 64 10.48 -5.37 11.04
N LEU A 65 9.79 -4.23 11.17
CA LEU A 65 8.34 -4.16 11.30
C LEU A 65 7.61 -4.08 9.96
N LEU A 66 8.32 -3.81 8.86
CA LEU A 66 7.69 -3.45 7.59
C LEU A 66 6.81 -4.57 7.03
N PHE A 67 7.27 -5.82 7.09
CA PHE A 67 6.50 -6.97 6.60
C PHE A 67 5.17 -7.12 7.34
N ASP A 68 5.21 -7.07 8.67
CA ASP A 68 4.01 -7.19 9.51
C ASP A 68 3.04 -6.04 9.27
N LEU A 69 3.56 -4.82 9.10
CA LEU A 69 2.73 -3.65 8.82
C LEU A 69 2.06 -3.72 7.44
N ILE A 70 2.74 -4.27 6.43
CA ILE A 70 2.14 -4.54 5.11
C ILE A 70 0.98 -5.53 5.26
N ALA A 71 1.20 -6.64 5.96
CA ALA A 71 0.17 -7.64 6.22
C ALA A 71 -1.02 -7.03 6.97
N MET A 72 -0.76 -6.26 8.03
CA MET A 72 -1.79 -5.57 8.82
C MET A 72 -2.59 -4.57 7.97
N ARG A 73 -1.94 -3.87 7.03
CA ARG A 73 -2.65 -2.97 6.12
C ARG A 73 -3.57 -3.73 5.16
N LEU A 74 -3.12 -4.85 4.60
CA LEU A 74 -3.95 -5.71 3.76
C LEU A 74 -5.15 -6.27 4.53
N ILE A 75 -4.93 -6.74 5.76
CA ILE A 75 -5.98 -7.22 6.67
C ILE A 75 -7.01 -6.11 6.94
N THR A 76 -6.54 -4.89 7.21
CA THR A 76 -7.41 -3.73 7.40
C THR A 76 -8.26 -3.45 6.16
N SER A 77 -7.66 -3.51 4.97
CA SER A 77 -8.37 -3.30 3.70
C SER A 77 -9.46 -4.32 3.46
N VAL A 78 -9.19 -5.62 3.63
CA VAL A 78 -10.19 -6.68 3.41
C VAL A 78 -11.28 -6.64 4.48
N THR A 79 -10.93 -6.32 5.73
CA THR A 79 -11.89 -6.18 6.83
C THR A 79 -12.84 -5.02 6.56
N LEU A 80 -12.31 -3.90 6.07
CA LEU A 80 -13.12 -2.73 5.72
C LEU A 80 -14.03 -2.98 4.52
N SER A 81 -13.54 -3.74 3.54
CA SER A 81 -14.33 -4.19 2.38
C SER A 81 -15.51 -5.05 2.85
N ALA A 82 -15.24 -6.04 3.71
CA ALA A 82 -16.26 -6.91 4.28
C ALA A 82 -17.30 -6.15 5.11
N ALA A 83 -16.86 -5.22 5.97
CA ALA A 83 -17.74 -4.39 6.79
C ALA A 83 -18.62 -3.43 5.98
N ARG A 84 -18.23 -3.11 4.74
CA ARG A 84 -18.94 -2.18 3.86
C ARG A 84 -19.63 -2.87 2.68
N LYS A 85 -19.74 -4.20 2.71
CA LYS A 85 -20.25 -5.02 1.61
C LYS A 85 -21.61 -4.56 1.06
N ASP A 86 -22.51 -4.13 1.94
CA ASP A 86 -23.85 -3.66 1.54
C ASP A 86 -23.82 -2.35 0.74
N ARG A 87 -22.74 -1.58 0.84
CA ARG A 87 -22.53 -0.31 0.12
C ARG A 87 -21.69 -0.46 -1.14
N THR A 88 -21.15 -1.65 -1.39
CA THR A 88 -20.28 -1.92 -2.53
C THR A 88 -21.02 -1.83 -3.86
N ALA A 89 -22.33 -2.14 -3.88
CA ALA A 89 -23.15 -2.00 -5.09
C ALA A 89 -23.16 -0.54 -5.61
N ASP A 90 -23.20 0.43 -4.70
CA ASP A 90 -23.19 1.86 -5.03
C ASP A 90 -21.78 2.41 -5.24
N ASN A 91 -20.77 1.76 -4.64
CA ASN A 91 -19.38 2.16 -4.74
C ASN A 91 -18.43 0.94 -4.85
N PRO A 92 -18.19 0.43 -6.08
CA PRO A 92 -17.32 -0.71 -6.33
C PRO A 92 -15.87 -0.53 -5.87
N TYR A 93 -15.42 0.73 -5.69
CA TYR A 93 -14.09 1.04 -5.17
C TYR A 93 -13.88 0.44 -3.78
N LEU A 94 -14.93 0.26 -2.99
CA LEU A 94 -14.85 -0.29 -1.63
C LEU A 94 -14.34 -1.73 -1.55
N SER A 95 -14.32 -2.47 -2.67
CA SER A 95 -13.83 -3.86 -2.72
C SER A 95 -12.73 -4.09 -3.76
N ILE A 96 -12.19 -3.03 -4.39
CA ILE A 96 -11.27 -3.17 -5.53
C ILE A 96 -9.99 -3.93 -5.18
N SER A 97 -9.48 -3.75 -3.96
CA SER A 97 -8.27 -4.40 -3.47
C SER A 97 -8.53 -5.73 -2.77
N GLU A 98 -9.78 -6.14 -2.58
CA GLU A 98 -10.14 -7.29 -1.76
C GLU A 98 -9.65 -8.62 -2.37
N ALA A 99 -10.00 -8.88 -3.64
CA ALA A 99 -9.62 -10.12 -4.31
C ALA A 99 -8.09 -10.26 -4.50
N PRO A 100 -7.34 -9.22 -4.94
CA PRO A 100 -5.88 -9.27 -4.97
C PRO A 100 -5.25 -9.52 -3.60
N ALA A 101 -5.74 -8.88 -2.54
CA ALA A 101 -5.23 -9.09 -1.18
C ALA A 101 -5.42 -10.53 -0.70
N TRP A 102 -6.59 -11.15 -0.95
CA TRP A 102 -6.81 -12.55 -0.61
C TRP A 102 -5.93 -13.52 -1.40
N ARG A 103 -5.50 -13.18 -2.62
CA ARG A 103 -4.52 -14.01 -3.36
C ARG A 103 -3.15 -13.98 -2.69
N LEU A 104 -2.70 -12.82 -2.22
CA LEU A 104 -1.42 -12.69 -1.51
C LEU A 104 -1.38 -13.55 -0.25
N PHE A 105 -2.45 -13.57 0.55
CA PHE A 105 -2.52 -14.42 1.76
C PHE A 105 -2.53 -15.93 1.47
N ARG A 106 -2.76 -16.34 0.22
CA ARG A 106 -2.82 -17.75 -0.20
C ARG A 106 -1.56 -18.19 -0.93
N LEU A 107 -0.56 -17.30 -1.09
CA LEU A 107 0.74 -17.71 -1.60
C LEU A 107 1.36 -18.70 -0.60
N PRO A 108 1.89 -19.84 -1.08
CA PRO A 108 2.47 -20.88 -0.24
C PRO A 108 3.77 -20.44 0.47
#